data_AF-A0A2E6X5H1-F1
#
_entry.id   AF-A0A2E6X5H1-F1
#
_cell.length_a   1.000
_cell.length_b   1.000
_cell.length_c   1.000
_cell.angle_alpha   90.00
_cell.angle_beta   90.00
_cell.angle_gamma   90.00
#
_symmetry.space_group_name_H-M   'P 1'
#
loop_
_entity.id
_entity.type
_entity.pdbx_description
1 polymer ?
#
loop_
_entity_poly.entity_id
_entity_poly.type
_entity_poly.pdbx_seq_one_letter_code
_entity_poly.pdbx_strand_id
1 'polypeptide(L)'
;MNRSEVLKAIVPIISDELVICNVGLPSQELFLFDDQPSNFYMLGAMGLCSSIGLGLALSQYSKVIAIEGDGSILTNLGALPTIANNVANNFVLFIIDNSSYGSTGDQPTYTGKKTSLTGVAAACGCECVVECQAEDAPDALRAAMESDRMTVIVCKCQPGNIPVSVIELSPVTIRDRFVSEVERRAVKQKRVQKLTKLS
;
A
#
# COMPACT_ATOMS: atom_id res chain seq x y z
N MET A 1 9.99 -0.54 -15.87
CA MET A 1 10.56 -0.99 -14.56
C MET A 1 9.83 -2.24 -14.05
N ASN A 2 10.44 -3.05 -13.19
CA ASN A 2 9.79 -4.16 -12.46
C ASN A 2 9.29 -3.72 -11.07
N ARG A 3 8.58 -4.59 -10.34
CA ARG A 3 8.05 -4.30 -8.99
C ARG A 3 9.09 -3.73 -8.03
N SER A 4 10.27 -4.35 -7.97
CA SER A 4 11.33 -3.95 -7.06
C SER A 4 11.85 -2.55 -7.36
N GLU A 5 12.00 -2.23 -8.65
CA GLU A 5 12.38 -0.90 -9.12
C GLU A 5 11.30 0.15 -8.82
N VAL A 6 10.02 -0.20 -8.97
CA VAL A 6 8.89 0.67 -8.57
C VAL A 6 8.96 0.95 -7.07
N LEU A 7 9.09 -0.08 -6.23
CA LEU A 7 9.22 0.08 -4.78
C LEU A 7 10.37 1.02 -4.43
N LYS A 8 11.56 0.78 -5.00
CA LYS A 8 12.73 1.61 -4.77
C LYS A 8 12.52 3.07 -5.20
N ALA A 9 11.77 3.31 -6.28
CA ALA A 9 11.47 4.65 -6.77
C ALA A 9 10.47 5.40 -5.86
N ILE A 10 9.54 4.71 -5.22
CA ILE A 10 8.55 5.33 -4.32
C ILE A 10 9.03 5.44 -2.86
N VAL A 11 10.08 4.71 -2.45
CA VAL A 11 10.66 4.78 -1.09
C VAL A 11 10.82 6.23 -0.60
N PRO A 12 11.47 7.16 -1.34
CA PRO A 12 11.63 8.55 -0.88
C PRO A 12 10.33 9.33 -0.61
N ILE A 13 9.18 8.84 -1.10
CA ILE A 13 7.86 9.43 -0.91
C ILE A 13 7.12 8.81 0.28
N ILE A 14 7.33 7.51 0.52
CA ILE A 14 6.64 6.75 1.57
C ILE A 14 7.47 6.64 2.86
N SER A 15 8.76 6.99 2.84
CA SER A 15 9.59 7.04 4.05
C SER A 15 8.97 7.95 5.09
N ASP A 16 8.95 7.51 6.34
CA ASP A 16 8.25 8.16 7.46
C ASP A 16 6.72 8.28 7.28
N GLU A 17 6.08 7.54 6.37
CA GLU A 17 4.62 7.36 6.34
C GLU A 17 4.21 6.01 6.94
N LEU A 18 2.93 5.86 7.27
CA LEU A 18 2.40 4.56 7.69
C LEU A 18 2.15 3.68 6.47
N VAL A 19 2.97 2.65 6.31
CA VAL A 19 2.93 1.75 5.15
C VAL A 19 2.52 0.36 5.60
N ILE A 20 1.50 -0.21 4.95
CA ILE A 20 1.16 -1.62 5.04
C ILE A 20 1.60 -2.25 3.73
N CYS A 21 2.46 -3.26 3.77
CA CYS A 21 2.95 -3.92 2.57
C CYS A 21 2.48 -5.38 2.51
N ASN A 22 2.07 -5.80 1.32
CA ASN A 22 1.56 -7.14 1.06
C ASN A 22 2.61 -8.25 1.29
N VAL A 23 2.12 -9.47 1.48
CA VAL A 23 2.89 -10.69 1.69
C VAL A 23 3.86 -10.99 0.54
N GLY A 24 4.97 -11.66 0.89
CA GLY A 24 5.94 -12.18 -0.06
C GLY A 24 7.01 -11.16 -0.44
N LEU A 25 7.40 -11.19 -1.72
CA LEU A 25 8.49 -10.37 -2.25
C LEU A 25 8.31 -8.86 -2.05
N PRO A 26 7.11 -8.24 -2.20
CA PRO A 26 6.96 -6.81 -1.94
C PRO A 26 7.41 -6.38 -0.54
N SER A 27 7.01 -7.13 0.50
CA SER A 27 7.45 -6.87 1.87
C SER A 27 8.95 -7.10 2.07
N GLN A 28 9.52 -8.16 1.48
CA GLN A 28 10.95 -8.45 1.58
C GLN A 28 11.81 -7.37 0.89
N GLU A 29 11.36 -6.90 -0.27
CA GLU A 29 12.00 -5.82 -1.02
C GLU A 29 11.90 -4.49 -0.25
N LEU A 30 10.74 -4.15 0.29
CA LEU A 30 10.57 -2.95 1.11
C LEU A 30 11.44 -3.02 2.38
N PHE A 31 11.52 -4.17 3.04
CA PHE A 31 12.39 -4.39 4.20
C PHE A 31 13.88 -4.22 3.85
N LEU A 32 14.29 -4.69 2.67
CA LEU A 32 15.65 -4.49 2.18
C LEU A 32 15.97 -3.01 1.91
N PHE A 33 14.99 -2.25 1.39
CA PHE A 33 15.22 -0.88 0.94
C PHE A 33 15.09 0.18 2.03
N ASP A 34 14.10 0.04 2.91
CA ASP A 34 13.75 1.08 3.88
C ASP A 34 12.99 0.49 5.09
N ASP A 35 13.65 -0.39 5.86
CA ASP A 35 13.04 -0.90 7.08
C ASP A 35 12.87 0.19 8.14
N GLN A 36 11.63 0.42 8.57
CA GLN A 36 11.29 1.41 9.58
C GLN A 36 10.09 0.98 10.43
N PRO A 37 9.97 1.46 11.69
CA PRO A 37 8.83 1.13 12.55
C PRO A 37 7.46 1.46 11.96
N SER A 38 7.38 2.42 11.03
CA SER A 38 6.15 2.79 10.34
C SER A 38 5.79 1.85 9.17
N ASN A 39 6.57 0.80 8.91
CA ASN A 39 6.23 -0.26 7.96
C ASN A 39 5.65 -1.48 8.70
N PHE A 40 4.45 -1.90 8.29
CA PHE A 40 3.83 -3.16 8.66
C PHE A 40 3.92 -4.15 7.49
N TYR A 41 4.69 -5.22 7.67
CA TYR A 41 4.80 -6.30 6.69
C TYR A 41 3.76 -7.37 6.97
N MET A 42 2.80 -7.52 6.06
CA MET A 42 1.74 -8.53 6.21
C MET A 42 2.25 -9.90 5.77
N LEU A 43 2.73 -10.72 6.71
CA LEU A 43 3.37 -12.01 6.39
C LEU A 43 2.39 -13.18 6.16
N GLY A 44 1.10 -13.00 6.48
CA GLY A 44 0.18 -14.14 6.69
C GLY A 44 -0.78 -14.48 5.56
N ALA A 45 -1.25 -13.49 4.78
CA ALA A 45 -2.32 -13.73 3.80
C ALA A 45 -2.35 -12.66 2.70
N MET A 46 -2.70 -13.12 1.49
CA MET A 46 -2.98 -12.27 0.34
C MET A 46 -4.32 -11.55 0.50
N GLY A 47 -4.42 -10.36 -0.06
CA GLY A 47 -5.63 -9.54 -0.14
C GLY A 47 -6.00 -8.81 1.15
N LEU A 48 -5.22 -8.93 2.23
CA LEU A 48 -5.53 -8.29 3.51
C LEU A 48 -4.79 -6.96 3.73
N CYS A 49 -3.73 -6.67 2.97
CA CYS A 49 -2.98 -5.42 3.11
C CYS A 49 -3.88 -4.20 2.90
N SER A 50 -4.67 -4.21 1.83
CA SER A 50 -5.67 -3.17 1.55
C SER A 50 -6.72 -3.00 2.67
N SER A 51 -7.25 -4.10 3.23
CA SER A 51 -8.25 -4.05 4.31
C SER A 51 -7.67 -3.53 5.63
N ILE A 52 -6.45 -3.95 5.99
CA ILE A 52 -5.74 -3.46 7.18
C ILE A 52 -5.45 -1.97 7.04
N GLY A 53 -4.96 -1.55 5.86
CA GLY A 53 -4.67 -0.16 5.56
C GLY A 53 -5.90 0.75 5.69
N LEU A 54 -7.04 0.33 5.15
CA LEU A 54 -8.29 1.08 5.29
C LEU A 54 -8.74 1.20 6.74
N GLY A 55 -8.73 0.10 7.49
CA GLY A 55 -9.10 0.10 8.91
C GLY A 55 -8.21 1.03 9.74
N LEU A 56 -6.91 1.03 9.46
CA LEU A 56 -5.98 1.98 10.07
C LEU A 56 -6.32 3.42 9.69
N ALA A 57 -6.51 3.73 8.41
CA ALA A 57 -6.82 5.07 7.95
C ALA A 57 -8.09 5.64 8.59
N LEU A 58 -9.13 4.81 8.77
CA LEU A 58 -10.38 5.19 9.45
C LEU A 58 -10.22 5.51 10.95
N SER A 59 -9.12 5.08 11.57
CA SER A 59 -8.91 5.20 13.03
C SER A 59 -7.94 6.33 13.43
N GLN A 60 -7.33 7.03 12.48
CA GLN A 60 -6.38 8.12 12.73
C GLN A 60 -6.38 9.17 11.60
N TYR A 61 -5.50 10.18 11.67
CA TYR A 61 -5.38 11.23 10.63
C TYR A 61 -4.06 11.22 9.84
N SER A 62 -3.10 10.36 10.17
CA SER A 62 -1.84 10.22 9.41
C SER A 62 -2.12 9.61 8.03
N LYS A 63 -1.29 9.92 7.02
CA LYS A 63 -1.39 9.24 5.74
C LYS A 63 -1.08 7.75 5.91
N VAL A 64 -1.83 6.93 5.18
CA VAL A 64 -1.72 5.47 5.18
C VAL A 64 -1.62 5.00 3.75
N ILE A 65 -0.56 4.24 3.44
CA ILE A 65 -0.35 3.65 2.12
C ILE A 65 -0.43 2.13 2.27
N ALA A 66 -1.37 1.50 1.56
CA ALA A 66 -1.39 0.05 1.40
C ALA A 66 -0.74 -0.31 0.06
N ILE A 67 0.41 -0.98 0.10
CA ILE A 67 1.11 -1.49 -1.09
C ILE A 67 0.68 -2.93 -1.34
N GLU A 68 -0.16 -3.11 -2.35
CA GLU A 68 -0.81 -4.38 -2.67
C GLU A 68 -0.30 -4.92 -4.02
N GLY A 69 -0.30 -6.24 -4.21
CA GLY A 69 -0.04 -6.84 -5.53
C GLY A 69 -1.33 -7.07 -6.31
N ASP A 70 -1.29 -7.05 -7.63
CA ASP A 70 -2.43 -7.41 -8.48
C ASP A 70 -2.97 -8.82 -8.18
N GLY A 71 -2.09 -9.81 -8.06
CA GLY A 71 -2.46 -11.17 -7.69
C GLY A 71 -3.11 -11.26 -6.31
N SER A 72 -2.74 -10.33 -5.41
CA SER A 72 -3.20 -10.27 -4.03
C SER A 72 -4.57 -9.59 -3.89
N ILE A 73 -4.78 -8.46 -4.56
CA ILE A 73 -6.12 -7.83 -4.56
C ILE A 73 -7.16 -8.73 -5.25
N LEU A 74 -6.75 -9.54 -6.23
CA LEU A 74 -7.62 -10.54 -6.85
C LEU A 74 -8.13 -11.61 -5.87
N THR A 75 -7.41 -11.90 -4.77
CA THR A 75 -7.89 -12.86 -3.75
C THR A 75 -8.88 -12.24 -2.76
N ASN A 76 -9.01 -10.91 -2.74
CA ASN A 76 -9.96 -10.20 -1.90
C ASN A 76 -10.55 -8.96 -2.61
N LEU A 77 -11.25 -9.20 -3.74
CA LEU A 77 -11.92 -8.13 -4.47
C LEU A 77 -12.97 -7.39 -3.62
N GLY A 78 -13.50 -8.02 -2.57
CA GLY A 78 -14.41 -7.39 -1.60
C GLY A 78 -13.81 -6.19 -0.86
N ALA A 79 -12.48 -6.03 -0.86
CA ALA A 79 -11.81 -4.84 -0.33
C ALA A 79 -12.18 -3.58 -1.13
N LEU A 80 -12.30 -3.65 -2.46
CA LEU A 80 -12.57 -2.47 -3.31
C LEU A 80 -13.95 -1.83 -3.06
N PRO A 81 -15.08 -2.55 -3.04
CA PRO A 81 -16.36 -1.94 -2.67
C PRO A 81 -16.38 -1.51 -1.19
N THR A 82 -15.62 -2.16 -0.31
CA THR A 82 -15.47 -1.69 1.09
C THR A 82 -14.76 -0.34 1.15
N ILE A 83 -13.66 -0.18 0.42
CA ILE A 83 -12.92 1.08 0.27
C ILE A 83 -13.85 2.16 -0.28
N ALA A 84 -14.53 1.90 -1.41
CA ALA A 84 -15.43 2.85 -2.05
C ALA A 84 -16.52 3.41 -1.10
N ASN A 85 -17.02 2.58 -0.17
CA ASN A 85 -18.13 2.94 0.72
C ASN A 85 -17.68 3.45 2.10
N ASN A 86 -16.38 3.45 2.42
CA ASN A 86 -15.86 3.90 3.72
C ASN A 86 -14.71 4.89 3.51
N VAL A 87 -15.04 6.08 3.00
CA VAL A 87 -14.07 7.07 2.55
C VAL A 87 -13.14 7.54 3.68
N ALA A 88 -11.83 7.36 3.46
CA ALA A 88 -10.76 7.86 4.33
C ALA A 88 -9.76 8.65 3.48
N ASN A 89 -9.84 9.98 3.50
CA ASN A 89 -9.05 10.87 2.62
C ASN A 89 -7.53 10.89 2.90
N ASN A 90 -7.11 10.23 3.97
CA ASN A 90 -5.72 9.94 4.29
C ASN A 90 -5.22 8.60 3.75
N PHE A 91 -6.04 7.85 2.99
CA PHE A 91 -5.71 6.50 2.50
C PHE A 91 -5.35 6.47 1.01
N VAL A 92 -4.25 5.81 0.70
CA VAL A 92 -3.86 5.44 -0.67
C VAL A 92 -3.73 3.93 -0.76
N LEU A 93 -4.46 3.31 -1.68
CA LEU A 93 -4.22 1.94 -2.10
C LEU A 93 -3.32 1.97 -3.35
N PHE A 94 -2.07 1.54 -3.20
CA PHE A 94 -1.09 1.47 -4.29
C PHE A 94 -0.92 0.02 -4.74
N ILE A 95 -1.55 -0.35 -5.86
CA ILE A 95 -1.47 -1.68 -6.43
C ILE A 95 -0.33 -1.73 -7.44
N ILE A 96 0.63 -2.61 -7.22
CA ILE A 96 1.65 -2.95 -8.21
C ILE A 96 1.13 -4.11 -9.06
N ASP A 97 0.88 -3.84 -10.32
CA ASP A 97 0.37 -4.81 -11.29
C ASP A 97 1.45 -5.18 -12.30
N ASN A 98 2.22 -6.20 -11.94
CA ASN A 98 3.19 -6.86 -12.81
C ASN A 98 2.59 -8.06 -13.56
N SER A 99 1.29 -8.28 -13.41
CA SER A 99 0.55 -9.38 -14.02
C SER A 99 1.10 -10.77 -13.71
N SER A 100 1.78 -10.93 -12.57
CA SER A 100 2.53 -12.15 -12.23
C SER A 100 2.52 -12.49 -10.73
N TYR A 101 2.25 -13.76 -10.41
CA TYR A 101 2.50 -14.34 -9.08
C TYR A 101 4.00 -14.61 -8.90
N GLY A 102 4.77 -13.57 -8.57
CA GLY A 102 6.24 -13.63 -8.53
C GLY A 102 6.82 -14.72 -7.64
N SER A 103 6.23 -14.97 -6.48
CA SER A 103 6.74 -15.95 -5.51
C SER A 103 6.50 -17.41 -5.88
N THR A 104 5.64 -17.72 -6.85
CA THR A 104 5.27 -19.10 -7.20
C THR A 104 5.84 -19.57 -8.53
N GLY A 105 6.73 -18.78 -9.15
CA GLY A 105 7.33 -19.09 -10.45
C GLY A 105 6.74 -18.27 -11.60
N ASP A 106 6.36 -17.03 -11.32
CA ASP A 106 5.88 -16.04 -12.29
C ASP A 106 4.67 -16.50 -13.12
N GLN A 107 3.70 -17.19 -12.50
CA GLN A 107 2.47 -17.54 -13.20
C GLN A 107 1.67 -16.26 -13.51
N PRO A 108 1.06 -16.17 -14.71
CA PRO A 108 0.28 -15.01 -15.08
C PRO A 108 -0.95 -14.88 -14.19
N THR A 109 -1.16 -13.69 -13.64
CA THR A 109 -2.41 -13.34 -12.97
C THR A 109 -3.51 -13.06 -14.01
N TYR A 110 -4.73 -12.82 -13.55
CA TYR A 110 -5.83 -12.47 -14.45
C TYR A 110 -5.76 -11.03 -14.99
N THR A 111 -4.90 -10.17 -14.42
CA THR A 111 -4.67 -8.80 -14.94
C THR A 111 -3.80 -8.79 -16.20
N GLY A 112 -2.95 -9.82 -16.37
CA GLY A 112 -2.26 -10.09 -17.65
C GLY A 112 -3.17 -10.67 -18.73
N LYS A 113 -4.48 -10.82 -18.46
CA LYS A 113 -5.47 -11.37 -19.37
C LYS A 113 -6.56 -10.34 -19.68
N LYS A 114 -7.70 -10.43 -19.00
CA LYS A 114 -8.90 -9.63 -19.30
C LYS A 114 -9.29 -8.69 -18.18
N THR A 115 -8.77 -8.88 -16.97
CA THR A 115 -9.22 -8.14 -15.79
C THR A 115 -8.50 -6.80 -15.72
N SER A 116 -9.24 -5.70 -15.80
CA SER A 116 -8.72 -4.36 -15.49
C SER A 116 -9.01 -4.03 -14.04
N LEU A 117 -8.00 -3.92 -13.18
CA LEU A 117 -8.17 -3.52 -11.79
C LEU A 117 -8.65 -2.06 -11.67
N THR A 118 -8.18 -1.18 -12.56
CA THR A 118 -8.66 0.19 -12.69
C THR A 118 -10.16 0.22 -12.96
N GLY A 119 -10.63 -0.56 -13.94
CA GLY A 119 -12.05 -0.68 -14.26
C GLY A 119 -12.88 -1.32 -13.14
N VAL A 120 -12.35 -2.34 -12.47
CA VAL A 120 -13.02 -2.98 -11.33
C VAL A 120 -13.15 -1.99 -10.16
N ALA A 121 -12.07 -1.29 -9.79
CA ALA A 121 -12.11 -0.29 -8.70
C ALA A 121 -13.12 0.83 -8.99
N ALA A 122 -13.14 1.34 -10.22
CA ALA A 122 -14.12 2.34 -10.65
C ALA A 122 -15.56 1.78 -10.59
N ALA A 123 -15.79 0.55 -11.07
CA ALA A 123 -17.10 -0.10 -11.03
C ALA A 123 -17.58 -0.42 -9.60
N CYS A 124 -16.65 -0.61 -8.66
CA CYS A 124 -16.95 -0.74 -7.23
C CYS A 124 -17.32 0.60 -6.56
N GLY A 125 -17.14 1.74 -7.25
CA GLY A 125 -17.49 3.07 -6.76
C GLY A 125 -16.32 3.88 -6.20
N CYS A 126 -15.06 3.46 -6.38
CA CYS A 126 -13.92 4.27 -5.97
C CYS A 126 -13.89 5.57 -6.81
N GLU A 127 -13.95 6.72 -6.15
CA GLU A 127 -14.07 8.02 -6.84
C GLU A 127 -12.77 8.48 -7.52
N CYS A 128 -11.61 8.16 -6.91
CA CYS A 128 -10.30 8.52 -7.44
C CYS A 128 -9.53 7.23 -7.75
N VAL A 129 -9.50 6.87 -9.03
CA VAL A 129 -8.75 5.73 -9.55
C VAL A 129 -7.79 6.22 -10.61
N VAL A 130 -6.50 5.93 -10.41
CA VAL A 130 -5.41 6.33 -11.30
C VAL A 130 -4.73 5.08 -11.82
N GLU A 131 -4.59 4.96 -13.14
CA GLU A 131 -3.70 3.98 -13.75
C GLU A 131 -2.43 4.71 -14.19
N CYS A 132 -1.26 4.17 -13.87
CA CYS A 132 0.02 4.73 -14.28
C CYS A 132 0.98 3.63 -14.75
N GLN A 133 1.97 4.01 -15.55
CA GLN A 133 3.11 3.14 -15.81
C GLN A 133 4.13 3.24 -14.69
N ALA A 134 5.00 2.24 -14.58
CA ALA A 134 6.00 2.13 -13.54
C ALA A 134 6.91 3.36 -13.43
N GLU A 135 7.21 4.01 -14.55
CA GLU A 135 8.03 5.21 -14.64
C GLU A 135 7.35 6.44 -14.04
N ASP A 136 6.01 6.48 -14.06
CA ASP A 136 5.18 7.58 -13.54
C ASP A 136 4.72 7.33 -12.10
N ALA A 137 5.08 6.17 -11.51
CA ALA A 137 4.65 5.77 -10.17
C ALA A 137 5.00 6.81 -9.08
N PRO A 138 6.21 7.42 -9.06
CA PRO A 138 6.54 8.45 -8.06
C PRO A 138 5.62 9.67 -8.15
N ASP A 139 5.34 10.14 -9.37
CA ASP A 139 4.51 11.33 -9.59
C ASP A 139 3.04 11.06 -9.26
N ALA A 140 2.52 9.90 -9.68
CA ALA A 140 1.16 9.47 -9.34
C ALA A 140 0.97 9.35 -7.82
N LEU A 141 1.93 8.76 -7.12
CA LEU A 141 1.87 8.62 -5.67
C LEU A 141 1.97 9.97 -4.96
N ARG A 142 2.89 10.85 -5.39
CA ARG A 142 3.01 12.21 -4.83
C ARG A 142 1.72 13.00 -4.97
N ALA A 143 1.12 12.98 -6.16
CA ALA A 143 -0.16 13.64 -6.42
C ALA A 143 -1.28 13.09 -5.52
N ALA A 144 -1.35 11.76 -5.34
CA ALA A 144 -2.33 11.15 -4.44
C ALA A 144 -2.14 11.58 -2.98
N MET A 145 -0.89 11.62 -2.50
CA MET A 145 -0.55 12.03 -1.14
C MET A 145 -0.94 13.49 -0.86
N GLU A 146 -0.77 14.37 -1.84
CA GLU A 146 -1.09 15.80 -1.76
C GLU A 146 -2.57 16.12 -1.99
N SER A 147 -3.35 15.19 -2.56
CA SER A 147 -4.73 15.46 -2.99
C SER A 147 -5.77 15.56 -1.88
N ASP A 148 -5.47 15.08 -0.67
CA ASP A 148 -6.45 14.86 0.41
C ASP A 148 -7.72 14.13 -0.06
N ARG A 149 -7.55 13.18 -0.98
CA ARG A 149 -8.60 12.28 -1.47
C ARG A 149 -8.13 10.84 -1.38
N MET A 150 -9.04 9.98 -0.92
CA MET A 150 -8.82 8.54 -0.95
C MET A 150 -8.58 8.10 -2.40
N THR A 151 -7.43 7.50 -2.68
CA THR A 151 -7.00 7.21 -4.06
C THR A 151 -6.59 5.75 -4.21
N VAL A 152 -7.06 5.11 -5.29
CA VAL A 152 -6.58 3.81 -5.76
C VAL A 152 -5.66 4.04 -6.94
N ILE A 153 -4.40 3.63 -6.83
CA ILE A 153 -3.41 3.65 -7.91
C ILE A 153 -3.20 2.22 -8.40
N VAL A 154 -3.30 2.01 -9.70
CA VAL A 154 -2.91 0.76 -10.38
C VAL A 154 -1.66 1.07 -11.21
N CYS A 155 -0.50 0.69 -10.67
CA CYS A 155 0.81 0.87 -11.29
C CYS A 155 1.15 -0.35 -12.14
N LYS A 156 1.08 -0.22 -13.47
CA LYS A 156 1.47 -1.26 -14.42
C LYS A 156 2.99 -1.36 -14.50
N CYS A 157 3.55 -2.55 -14.33
CA CYS A 157 5.00 -2.77 -14.44
C CYS A 157 5.32 -4.13 -15.06
N GLN A 158 6.61 -4.39 -15.31
CA GLN A 158 7.05 -5.67 -15.85
C GLN A 158 7.19 -6.74 -14.76
N PRO A 159 6.96 -8.03 -15.06
CA PRO A 159 7.31 -9.11 -14.15
C PRO A 159 8.83 -9.15 -13.94
N GLY A 160 9.24 -9.70 -12.80
CA GLY A 160 10.65 -9.76 -12.42
C GLY A 160 10.83 -9.73 -10.91
N ASN A 161 11.80 -10.50 -10.45
CA ASN A 161 12.16 -10.61 -9.05
C ASN A 161 13.65 -10.35 -8.90
N ILE A 162 14.03 -9.79 -7.75
CA ILE A 162 15.44 -9.67 -7.35
C ILE A 162 15.73 -10.69 -6.23
N PRO A 163 16.99 -11.14 -6.06
CA PRO A 163 17.36 -11.91 -4.89
C PRO A 163 17.17 -11.08 -3.62
N VAL A 164 16.35 -11.58 -2.69
CA VAL A 164 16.09 -10.95 -1.39
C VAL A 164 16.02 -12.00 -0.29
N SER A 165 16.46 -11.63 0.90
CA SER A 165 16.32 -12.47 2.08
C SER A 165 14.90 -12.40 2.63
N VAL A 166 14.52 -13.43 3.40
CA VAL A 166 13.31 -13.37 4.21
C VAL A 166 13.45 -12.28 5.28
N ILE A 167 12.32 -11.72 5.70
CA ILE A 167 12.29 -10.75 6.81
C ILE A 167 12.65 -11.49 8.10
N GLU A 168 13.68 -10.99 8.80
CA GLU A 168 14.20 -11.61 10.02
C GLU A 168 13.36 -11.28 11.27
N LEU A 169 12.45 -10.32 11.16
CA LEU A 169 11.57 -9.91 12.25
C LEU A 169 10.40 -10.89 12.43
N SER A 170 10.10 -11.21 13.68
CA SER A 170 8.89 -11.99 14.00
C SER A 170 7.62 -11.18 13.71
N PRO A 171 6.48 -11.84 13.39
CA PRO A 171 5.20 -11.14 13.23
C PRO A 171 4.79 -10.29 14.44
N VAL A 172 5.14 -10.74 15.65
CA VAL A 172 4.87 -10.02 16.90
C VAL A 172 5.70 -8.74 16.96
N THR A 173 6.99 -8.82 16.63
CA THR A 173 7.89 -7.66 16.59
C THR A 173 7.43 -6.63 15.55
N ILE A 174 7.02 -7.08 14.36
CA ILE A 174 6.49 -6.21 13.30
C ILE A 174 5.24 -5.48 13.79
N ARG A 175 4.30 -6.20 14.39
CA ARG A 175 3.08 -5.61 14.97
C ARG A 175 3.41 -4.59 16.06
N ASP A 176 4.22 -4.96 17.05
CA ASP A 176 4.43 -4.15 18.26
C ASP A 176 5.14 -2.83 17.95
N ARG A 177 6.16 -2.87 17.07
CA ARG A 177 6.86 -1.65 16.66
C ARG A 177 5.95 -0.73 15.82
N PHE A 178 5.10 -1.30 14.97
CA PHE A 178 4.17 -0.54 14.13
C PHE A 178 3.06 0.10 14.96
N VAL A 179 2.46 -0.66 15.89
CA VAL A 179 1.45 -0.13 16.81
C VAL A 179 2.04 1.00 17.67
N SER A 180 3.25 0.82 18.21
CA SER A 180 3.93 1.87 18.98
C SER A 180 4.13 3.15 18.16
N GLU A 181 4.46 3.01 16.87
CA GLU A 181 4.64 4.14 15.97
C GLU A 181 3.31 4.84 15.64
N VAL A 182 2.24 4.08 15.40
CA VAL A 182 0.87 4.62 15.22
C VAL A 182 0.44 5.43 16.46
N GLU A 183 0.65 4.89 17.65
CA GLU A 183 0.33 5.57 18.92
C GLU A 183 1.14 6.85 19.11
N ARG A 184 2.44 6.81 18.82
CA ARG A 184 3.33 7.99 18.89
C ARG A 184 2.81 9.12 18.01
N ARG A 185 2.37 8.81 16.77
CA ARG A 185 1.79 9.80 15.85
C ARG A 185 0.45 10.33 16.34
N ALA A 186 -0.42 9.47 16.87
CA ALA A 186 -1.70 9.90 17.42
C ALA A 186 -1.54 10.90 18.58
N VAL A 187 -0.54 10.70 19.46
CA VAL A 187 -0.21 11.65 20.54
C VAL A 187 0.25 13.00 19.97
N LYS A 188 1.10 12.98 18.94
CA LYS A 188 1.59 14.19 18.26
C LYS A 188 0.42 14.99 17.65
N GLN A 189 -0.51 14.32 16.97
CA GLN A 189 -1.68 14.95 16.37
C GLN A 189 -2.62 15.58 17.40
N LYS A 190 -2.91 14.88 18.50
CA LYS A 190 -3.74 15.42 19.60
C LYS A 190 -3.13 16.70 20.21
N ARG A 191 -1.80 16.77 20.33
CA ARG A 191 -1.10 17.98 20.81
C ARG A 191 -1.27 19.15 19.84
N VAL A 192 -1.11 18.94 18.53
CA VAL A 192 -1.28 19.97 17.50
C VAL A 192 -2.72 20.51 17.46
N GLN A 193 -3.72 19.61 17.52
CA GLN A 193 -5.14 20.01 17.56
C GLN A 193 -5.50 20.79 18.83
N LYS A 194 -4.86 20.51 19.96
CA LYS A 194 -5.08 21.27 21.20
C LYS A 194 -4.50 22.69 21.12
N LEU A 195 -3.33 22.86 20.49
CA LEU A 195 -2.68 24.16 20.34
C LEU A 195 -3.41 25.09 19.37
N THR A 196 -3.95 24.54 18.27
CA THR A 196 -4.69 25.31 17.25
C THR A 196 -6.10 25.74 17.68
N LYS A 197 -6.68 25.11 18.72
CA LYS A 197 -7.97 25.54 19.32
C LYS A 197 -7.82 26.61 20.41
N LEU A 198 -6.59 26.96 20.78
CA LEU A 198 -6.26 27.96 21.81
C LEU A 198 -5.80 29.31 21.20
N SER A 199 -5.73 29.39 19.87
CA SER A 199 -5.40 30.58 19.07
C SER A 199 -6.63 31.07 18.32
#